data_AF-A0A6N6VQJ7-F1
#
_entry.id   AF-A0A6N6VQJ7-F1
#
_cell.length_a   1.000
_cell.length_b   1.000
_cell.length_c   1.000
_cell.angle_alpha   90.00
_cell.angle_beta   90.00
_cell.angle_gamma   90.00
#
_symmetry.space_group_name_H-M   'P 1'
#
loop_
_entity.id
_entity.type
_entity.pdbx_description
1 polymer ?
#
loop_
_entity_poly.entity_id
_entity_poly.type
_entity_poly.pdbx_seq_one_letter_code
_entity_poly.pdbx_strand_id
1 'polypeptide(L)'
;MIHLTEKIMYDLIHKFQKNIAFLIFENTVYYSVNHFIPKTPISAITTLIQGIHHFYPEKSFFILRKKIYASYTATEMCHGMVKVTAKRFFTPLIPKDHDISISFNFQEIIYPISENTKMKWPQIPEHKNLKNIEFLKLTETIANDISLQSELYLSDRKIAAILVSKDNEILSIGINESSKNKAKHAEVNLIQNYYTKFNQPLPENCRIFTTLKPCKMCAGMIWHCSKDISTVKVYYLNDDLGPFSKNTVLNCGTLERQRAAQNSIELSMVIEEKLF
;
A
#
# COMPACT_ATOMS: atom_id res chain seq x y z
N MET A 1 14.55 26.09 4.97
CA MET A 1 13.96 24.73 5.11
C MET A 1 14.50 23.76 4.07
N ILE A 2 14.62 24.12 2.78
CA ILE A 2 15.10 23.20 1.74
C ILE A 2 16.54 22.73 1.96
N HIS A 3 17.47 23.64 2.27
CA HIS A 3 18.87 23.29 2.58
C HIS A 3 19.00 22.33 3.77
N LEU A 4 18.19 22.52 4.82
CA LEU A 4 18.16 21.60 5.96
C LEU A 4 17.73 20.18 5.53
N THR A 5 16.68 20.06 4.71
CA THR A 5 16.20 18.74 4.27
C THR A 5 17.18 18.06 3.31
N GLU A 6 17.83 18.81 2.43
CA GLU A 6 18.87 18.30 1.52
C GLU A 6 20.10 17.82 2.30
N LYS A 7 20.48 18.55 3.36
CA LYS A 7 21.58 18.17 4.27
C LYS A 7 21.24 16.94 5.11
N ILE A 8 20.04 16.85 5.69
CA ILE A 8 19.56 15.62 6.36
C ILE A 8 19.60 14.43 5.40
N MET A 9 19.13 14.61 4.17
CA MET A 9 19.15 13.56 3.16
C MET A 9 20.58 13.15 2.82
N TYR A 10 21.49 14.12 2.67
CA TYR A 10 22.91 13.87 2.41
C TYR A 10 23.54 13.00 3.50
N ASP A 11 23.35 13.36 4.78
CA ASP A 11 23.92 12.62 5.91
C ASP A 11 23.36 11.19 6.00
N LEU A 12 22.05 11.01 5.80
CA LEU A 12 21.41 9.69 5.80
C LEU A 12 21.89 8.83 4.62
N ILE A 13 21.97 9.40 3.42
CA ILE A 13 22.44 8.68 2.23
C ILE A 13 23.90 8.28 2.36
N HIS A 14 24.76 9.18 2.87
CA HIS A 14 26.18 8.89 3.07
C HIS A 14 26.36 7.75 4.09
N LYS A 15 25.56 7.74 5.16
CA LYS A 15 25.60 6.69 6.20
C LYS A 15 25.12 5.33 5.69
N PHE A 16 24.01 5.28 4.95
CA PHE A 16 23.32 4.02 4.66
C PHE A 16 23.48 3.50 3.23
N GLN A 17 23.77 4.38 2.27
CA GLN A 17 23.90 4.04 0.84
C GLN A 17 22.68 3.29 0.27
N LYS A 18 21.48 3.66 0.71
CA LYS A 18 20.20 2.98 0.42
C LYS A 18 19.09 3.99 0.15
N ASN A 19 17.90 3.53 -0.26
CA ASN A 19 16.75 4.42 -0.36
C ASN A 19 16.33 4.90 1.02
N ILE A 20 16.12 6.20 1.15
CA ILE A 20 15.72 6.87 2.38
C ILE A 20 14.37 7.52 2.18
N ALA A 21 13.53 7.43 3.21
CA ALA A 21 12.38 8.31 3.39
C ALA A 21 12.43 8.86 4.82
N PHE A 22 12.14 10.14 4.99
CA PHE A 22 12.09 10.76 6.30
C PHE A 22 11.05 11.87 6.40
N LEU A 23 10.70 12.25 7.62
CA LEU A 23 9.97 13.47 7.95
C LEU A 23 10.55 14.09 9.21
N ILE A 24 10.24 15.35 9.45
CA ILE A 24 10.66 16.08 10.66
C ILE A 24 9.42 16.42 11.47
N PHE A 25 9.40 16.03 12.75
CA PHE A 25 8.35 16.39 13.70
C PHE A 25 9.01 16.77 15.03
N GLU A 26 8.70 17.97 15.53
CA GLU A 26 9.39 18.57 16.68
C GLU A 26 10.91 18.56 16.46
N ASN A 27 11.69 18.06 17.42
CA ASN A 27 13.14 17.96 17.33
C ASN A 27 13.64 16.59 16.84
N THR A 28 12.80 15.82 16.12
CA THR A 28 13.11 14.46 15.68
C THR A 28 12.94 14.28 14.18
N VAL A 29 13.97 13.72 13.55
CA VAL A 29 13.95 13.16 12.20
C VAL A 29 13.55 11.69 12.32
N TYR A 30 12.33 11.39 11.90
CA TYR A 30 11.87 10.02 11.74
C TYR A 30 12.24 9.56 10.33
N TYR A 31 13.05 8.53 10.22
CA TYR A 31 13.53 8.04 8.93
C TYR A 31 13.38 6.53 8.82
N SER A 32 13.33 6.03 7.60
CA SER A 32 13.37 4.60 7.30
C SER A 32 14.34 4.37 6.16
N VAL A 33 14.99 3.22 6.19
CA VAL A 33 15.99 2.81 5.22
C VAL A 33 15.49 1.56 4.49
N ASN A 34 15.67 1.50 3.19
CA ASN A 34 15.24 0.35 2.41
C ASN A 34 16.16 0.11 1.20
N HIS A 35 16.41 -1.16 0.89
CA HIS A 35 16.99 -1.53 -0.40
C HIS A 35 15.90 -1.53 -1.45
N PHE A 36 16.16 -0.92 -2.61
CA PHE A 36 15.23 -1.05 -3.72
C PHE A 36 15.11 -2.52 -4.14
N ILE A 37 13.91 -3.06 -4.00
CA ILE A 37 13.58 -4.41 -4.47
C ILE A 37 12.41 -4.28 -5.45
N PRO A 38 12.54 -4.92 -6.62
CA PRO A 38 11.46 -5.23 -7.53
C PRO A 38 10.10 -5.52 -6.91
N LYS A 39 9.02 -4.81 -7.25
CA LYS A 39 7.66 -5.38 -7.12
C LYS A 39 7.32 -5.96 -5.74
N THR A 40 7.81 -5.33 -4.67
CA THR A 40 7.53 -5.70 -3.28
C THR A 40 6.60 -4.66 -2.65
N PRO A 41 5.76 -5.04 -1.65
CA PRO A 41 4.97 -4.06 -0.90
C PRO A 41 5.81 -3.17 0.05
N ILE A 42 7.13 -3.32 0.05
CA ILE A 42 8.07 -2.64 0.96
C ILE A 42 8.86 -1.57 0.21
N SER A 43 8.88 -0.37 0.77
CA SER A 43 9.74 0.75 0.37
C SER A 43 10.03 1.59 1.61
N ALA A 44 11.00 2.50 1.55
CA ALA A 44 11.23 3.42 2.67
C ALA A 44 9.95 4.22 3.01
N ILE A 45 9.24 4.76 2.01
CA ILE A 45 7.98 5.48 2.26
C ILE A 45 6.93 4.59 2.96
N THR A 46 6.71 3.36 2.47
CA THR A 46 5.69 2.48 3.04
C THR A 46 6.07 1.98 4.43
N THR A 47 7.36 1.72 4.69
CA THR A 47 7.90 1.37 6.00
C THR A 47 7.75 2.52 6.99
N LEU A 48 8.13 3.74 6.61
CA LEU A 48 8.00 4.93 7.46
C LEU A 48 6.54 5.15 7.88
N ILE A 49 5.62 5.18 6.91
CA ILE A 49 4.20 5.46 7.17
C ILE A 49 3.59 4.41 8.10
N GLN A 50 3.77 3.13 7.76
CA GLN A 50 3.16 2.04 8.52
C GLN A 50 3.79 1.91 9.91
N GLY A 51 5.10 2.09 10.01
CA GLY A 51 5.82 2.07 11.28
C GLY A 51 5.42 3.23 12.18
N ILE A 52 5.21 4.44 11.66
CA ILE A 52 4.71 5.56 12.48
C ILE A 52 3.31 5.28 13.04
N HIS A 53 2.40 4.70 12.25
CA HIS A 53 1.11 4.26 12.78
C HIS A 53 1.25 3.18 13.86
N HIS A 54 2.20 2.26 13.70
CA HIS A 54 2.38 1.14 14.63
C HIS A 54 3.04 1.55 15.96
N PHE A 55 4.16 2.29 15.90
CA PHE A 55 4.95 2.63 17.08
C PHE A 55 4.45 3.91 17.78
N TYR A 56 3.71 4.77 17.08
CA TYR A 56 3.21 6.03 17.62
C TYR A 56 1.71 6.22 17.34
N PRO A 57 0.82 5.28 17.69
CA PRO A 57 -0.60 5.32 17.32
C PRO A 57 -1.27 6.65 17.66
N GLU A 58 -1.10 7.13 18.91
CA GLU A 58 -1.66 8.38 19.43
C GLU A 58 -1.13 9.64 18.74
N LYS A 59 0.12 9.61 18.24
CA LYS A 59 0.77 10.76 17.59
C LYS A 59 0.81 10.66 16.08
N SER A 60 0.45 9.50 15.51
CA SER A 60 0.65 9.16 14.10
C SER A 60 -0.01 10.19 13.18
N PHE A 61 -1.20 10.68 13.55
CA PHE A 61 -1.86 11.75 12.83
C PHE A 61 -1.02 13.02 12.76
N PHE A 62 -0.44 13.50 13.86
CA PHE A 62 0.34 14.73 13.87
C PHE A 62 1.68 14.58 13.14
N ILE A 63 2.34 13.43 13.33
CA ILE A 63 3.62 13.11 12.70
C ILE A 63 3.44 13.02 11.18
N LEU A 64 2.48 12.24 10.70
CA LEU A 64 2.30 11.99 9.27
C LEU A 64 1.71 13.17 8.50
N ARG A 65 1.21 14.22 9.17
CA ARG A 65 0.80 15.47 8.49
C ARG A 65 1.99 16.35 8.10
N LYS A 66 3.19 16.01 8.56
CA LYS A 66 4.43 16.62 8.09
C LYS A 66 4.78 16.06 6.71
N LYS A 67 5.52 16.86 5.93
CA LYS A 67 5.92 16.47 4.58
C LYS A 67 6.95 15.34 4.66
N ILE A 68 6.71 14.26 3.93
CA ILE A 68 7.66 13.16 3.75
C ILE A 68 8.65 13.50 2.62
N TYR A 69 9.93 13.30 2.83
CA TYR A 69 10.98 13.46 1.81
C TYR A 69 11.56 12.10 1.48
N ALA A 70 11.82 11.82 0.21
CA ALA A 70 12.41 10.55 -0.22
C ALA A 70 13.52 10.74 -1.24
N SER A 71 14.56 9.91 -1.17
CA SER A 71 15.77 10.01 -2.01
C SER A 71 15.61 9.48 -3.45
N TYR A 72 14.45 8.92 -3.75
CA TYR A 72 14.15 8.21 -4.99
C TYR A 72 12.80 8.67 -5.54
N THR A 73 12.54 8.43 -6.82
CA THR A 73 11.25 8.70 -7.46
C THR A 73 10.18 7.73 -6.92
N ALA A 74 9.12 8.26 -6.34
CA ALA A 74 8.03 7.48 -5.78
C ALA A 74 7.23 6.73 -6.87
N THR A 75 6.85 5.50 -6.56
CA THR A 75 5.94 4.67 -7.38
C THR A 75 4.48 4.97 -7.03
N GLU A 76 3.51 4.48 -7.82
CA GLU A 76 2.08 4.63 -7.49
C GLU A 76 1.70 4.05 -6.12
N MET A 77 2.37 2.98 -5.70
CA MET A 77 2.25 2.44 -4.33
C MET A 77 2.56 3.53 -3.29
N CYS A 78 3.69 4.22 -3.46
CA CYS A 78 4.13 5.29 -2.55
C CYS A 78 3.19 6.50 -2.63
N HIS A 79 2.86 6.96 -3.84
CA HIS A 79 1.94 8.08 -4.08
C HIS A 79 0.57 7.83 -3.45
N GLY A 80 0.00 6.65 -3.69
CA GLY A 80 -1.28 6.24 -3.13
C GLY A 80 -1.27 6.20 -1.62
N MET A 81 -0.26 5.57 -1.01
CA MET A 81 -0.15 5.48 0.44
C MET A 81 -0.01 6.87 1.08
N VAL A 82 0.87 7.73 0.58
CA VAL A 82 0.98 9.12 1.06
C VAL A 82 -0.36 9.84 0.93
N LYS A 83 -1.03 9.77 -0.22
CA LYS A 83 -2.29 10.49 -0.47
C LYS A 83 -3.36 10.10 0.55
N VAL A 84 -3.42 8.84 0.93
CA VAL A 84 -4.40 8.33 1.89
C VAL A 84 -3.99 8.69 3.33
N THR A 85 -2.74 8.46 3.74
CA THR A 85 -2.34 8.48 5.16
C THR A 85 -1.59 9.74 5.63
N ALA A 86 -0.77 10.38 4.78
CA ALA A 86 0.16 11.45 5.17
C ALA A 86 -0.06 12.81 4.45
N LYS A 87 -0.75 12.80 3.30
CA LYS A 87 -1.09 13.91 2.40
C LYS A 87 0.05 14.61 1.67
N ARG A 88 1.23 14.76 2.26
CA ARG A 88 2.30 15.62 1.73
C ARG A 88 3.63 14.88 1.63
N PHE A 89 4.30 15.06 0.50
CA PHE A 89 5.58 14.44 0.22
C PHE A 89 6.33 15.21 -0.88
N PHE A 90 7.64 14.97 -0.98
CA PHE A 90 8.53 15.50 -2.01
C PHE A 90 9.55 14.43 -2.41
N THR A 91 9.65 14.17 -3.70
CA THR A 91 10.37 13.03 -4.27
C THR A 91 10.68 13.30 -5.75
N PRO A 92 11.92 13.03 -6.21
CA PRO A 92 13.11 12.76 -5.40
C PRO A 92 13.64 14.03 -4.72
N LEU A 93 14.13 13.91 -3.49
CA LEU A 93 14.95 14.94 -2.85
C LEU A 93 16.42 14.64 -3.15
N ILE A 94 17.08 15.57 -3.84
CA ILE A 94 18.50 15.45 -4.17
C ILE A 94 19.33 15.78 -2.92
N PRO A 95 20.18 14.86 -2.43
CA PRO A 95 21.06 15.12 -1.29
C PRO A 95 22.11 16.16 -1.66
N LYS A 96 22.36 17.11 -0.75
CA LYS A 96 23.43 18.10 -0.91
C LYS A 96 24.01 18.46 0.45
N ASP A 97 25.34 18.43 0.54
CA ASP A 97 26.01 19.01 1.70
C ASP A 97 25.94 20.54 1.59
N HIS A 98 25.49 21.17 2.66
CA HIS A 98 25.39 22.63 2.77
C HIS A 98 26.33 23.17 3.84
N ASP A 99 27.19 22.33 4.42
CA ASP A 99 28.08 22.68 5.54
C ASP A 99 27.33 23.26 6.75
N ILE A 100 26.07 22.84 6.94
CA ILE A 100 25.22 23.23 8.06
C ILE A 100 25.22 22.11 9.11
N SER A 101 25.41 22.49 10.38
CA SER A 101 25.26 21.58 11.51
C SER A 101 23.79 21.19 11.73
N ILE A 102 23.54 19.88 11.87
CA ILE A 102 22.21 19.35 12.19
C ILE A 102 22.14 19.05 13.69
N SER A 103 21.22 19.72 14.40
CA SER A 103 20.90 19.42 15.80
C SER A 103 19.49 18.84 15.89
N PHE A 104 19.34 17.57 15.48
CA PHE A 104 18.08 16.83 15.57
C PHE A 104 18.33 15.44 16.17
N ASN A 105 17.33 14.90 16.85
CA ASN A 105 17.30 13.48 17.20
C ASN A 105 16.97 12.66 15.94
N PHE A 106 17.64 11.53 15.76
CA PHE A 106 17.38 10.62 14.65
C PHE A 106 16.74 9.35 15.16
N GLN A 107 15.53 9.06 14.67
CA GLN A 107 14.78 7.86 15.01
C GLN A 107 14.55 7.03 13.75
N GLU A 108 15.18 5.86 13.69
CA GLU A 108 14.90 4.90 12.64
C GLU A 108 13.57 4.19 12.89
N ILE A 109 12.79 4.05 11.82
CA ILE A 109 11.54 3.31 11.77
C ILE A 109 11.79 2.03 10.98
N ILE A 110 11.86 0.93 11.71
CA ILE A 110 11.97 -0.42 11.15
C ILE A 110 10.62 -1.10 11.34
N TYR A 111 9.91 -1.35 10.24
CA TYR A 111 8.59 -1.97 10.26
C TYR A 111 8.58 -3.24 9.40
N PRO A 112 8.78 -4.43 10.00
CA PRO A 112 8.66 -5.67 9.26
C PRO A 112 7.18 -5.93 8.94
N ILE A 113 6.92 -6.36 7.70
CA ILE A 113 5.61 -6.90 7.36
C ILE A 113 5.51 -8.28 8.03
N SER A 114 4.40 -8.52 8.73
CA SER A 114 4.11 -9.80 9.37
C SER A 114 2.76 -10.31 8.89
N GLU A 115 2.66 -11.61 8.61
CA GLU A 115 1.40 -12.26 8.28
C GLU A 115 0.42 -12.15 9.47
N ASN A 116 -0.85 -11.85 9.20
CA ASN A 116 -1.88 -11.90 10.23
C ASN A 116 -2.31 -13.36 10.47
N THR A 117 -1.58 -14.06 11.33
CA THR A 117 -1.83 -15.49 11.67
C THR A 117 -3.14 -15.74 12.41
N LYS A 118 -3.83 -14.69 12.89
CA LYS A 118 -5.09 -14.83 13.63
C LYS A 118 -6.32 -14.96 12.72
N MET A 119 -6.17 -14.74 11.42
CA MET A 119 -7.29 -14.80 10.50
C MET A 119 -7.64 -16.26 10.17
N LYS A 120 -8.87 -16.67 10.47
CA LYS A 120 -9.37 -17.98 10.08
C LYS A 120 -9.56 -18.02 8.57
N TRP A 121 -8.95 -19.01 7.91
CA TRP A 121 -9.25 -19.28 6.51
C TRP A 121 -10.69 -19.79 6.40
N PRO A 122 -11.53 -19.20 5.53
CA PRO A 122 -12.89 -19.67 5.33
C PRO A 122 -12.87 -21.09 4.78
N GLN A 123 -13.89 -21.87 5.13
CA GLN A 123 -14.11 -23.18 4.51
C GLN A 123 -14.54 -22.94 3.05
N ILE A 124 -13.72 -23.39 2.11
CA ILE A 124 -14.00 -23.22 0.69
C ILE A 124 -14.80 -24.45 0.22
N PRO A 125 -15.92 -24.28 -0.49
CA PRO A 125 -16.60 -25.41 -1.14
C PRO A 125 -15.62 -26.17 -2.04
N GLU A 126 -15.66 -27.51 -2.03
CA GLU A 126 -14.74 -28.35 -2.82
C GLU A 126 -14.66 -27.90 -4.29
N HIS A 127 -13.42 -27.67 -4.74
CA HIS A 127 -13.12 -27.00 -6.00
C HIS A 127 -13.29 -27.92 -7.21
N LYS A 128 -14.32 -27.67 -8.04
CA LYS A 128 -14.22 -27.67 -9.51
C LYS A 128 -15.13 -26.59 -10.11
N ASN A 129 -14.53 -25.60 -10.78
CA ASN A 129 -15.16 -24.56 -11.61
C ASN A 129 -16.00 -23.46 -10.91
N LEU A 130 -15.51 -22.89 -9.80
CA LEU A 130 -16.09 -21.66 -9.26
C LEU A 130 -15.89 -20.51 -10.26
N LYS A 131 -16.97 -19.80 -10.61
CA LYS A 131 -16.89 -18.57 -11.42
C LYS A 131 -16.48 -17.39 -10.54
N ASN A 132 -16.17 -16.26 -11.18
CA ASN A 132 -15.78 -15.02 -10.51
C ASN A 132 -16.83 -14.55 -9.48
N ILE A 133 -18.11 -14.82 -9.72
CA ILE A 133 -19.16 -14.45 -8.78
C ILE A 133 -19.08 -15.24 -7.47
N GLU A 134 -18.82 -16.53 -7.50
CA GLU A 134 -18.69 -17.31 -6.26
C GLU A 134 -17.53 -16.80 -5.38
N PHE A 135 -16.41 -16.40 -5.99
CA PHE A 135 -15.30 -15.78 -5.26
C PHE A 135 -15.67 -14.44 -4.65
N LEU A 136 -16.43 -13.60 -5.38
CA LEU A 136 -16.86 -12.32 -4.84
C LEU A 136 -17.86 -12.49 -3.68
N LYS A 137 -18.80 -13.44 -3.78
CA LYS A 137 -19.71 -13.82 -2.67
C LYS A 137 -18.94 -14.34 -1.46
N LEU A 138 -17.94 -15.19 -1.68
CA LEU A 138 -17.06 -15.64 -0.60
C LEU A 138 -16.36 -14.45 0.07
N THR A 139 -15.89 -13.48 -0.71
CA THR A 139 -15.26 -12.25 -0.20
C THR A 139 -16.24 -11.43 0.65
N GLU A 140 -17.50 -11.33 0.24
CA GLU A 140 -18.57 -10.67 1.00
C GLU A 140 -18.85 -11.39 2.33
N THR A 141 -18.92 -12.74 2.33
CA THR A 141 -19.05 -13.52 3.57
C THR A 141 -17.91 -13.24 4.55
N ILE A 142 -16.66 -13.23 4.07
CA ILE A 142 -15.49 -12.89 4.90
C ILE A 142 -15.64 -11.49 5.49
N ALA A 143 -16.09 -10.51 4.68
CA ALA A 143 -16.29 -9.16 5.17
C ALA A 143 -17.37 -9.08 6.26
N ASN A 144 -18.46 -9.82 6.12
CA ASN A 144 -19.55 -9.85 7.09
C ASN A 144 -19.12 -10.40 8.46
N ASP A 145 -18.19 -11.36 8.48
CA ASP A 145 -17.61 -11.95 9.68
C ASP A 145 -16.63 -11.02 10.42
N ILE A 146 -16.22 -9.90 9.82
CA ILE A 146 -15.36 -8.90 10.48
C ILE A 146 -16.13 -8.28 11.65
N SER A 147 -15.60 -8.46 12.87
CA SER A 147 -16.07 -7.76 14.06
C SER A 147 -15.51 -6.34 14.07
N LEU A 148 -16.39 -5.34 14.03
CA LEU A 148 -16.01 -3.93 14.14
C LEU A 148 -15.62 -3.63 15.59
N GLN A 149 -14.49 -2.93 15.78
CA GLN A 149 -14.06 -2.53 17.12
C GLN A 149 -14.75 -1.23 17.57
N SER A 150 -15.25 -0.44 16.62
CA SER A 150 -16.01 0.78 16.90
C SER A 150 -16.94 1.15 15.74
N GLU A 151 -18.25 1.25 16.00
CA GLU A 151 -19.25 1.66 14.99
C GLU A 151 -19.12 3.15 14.57
N LEU A 152 -18.48 3.98 15.41
CA LEU A 152 -18.46 5.44 15.26
C LEU A 152 -17.43 5.97 14.23
N TYR A 153 -16.43 5.18 13.85
CA TYR A 153 -15.39 5.63 12.93
C TYR A 153 -15.65 5.14 11.51
N LEU A 154 -15.86 6.07 10.58
CA LEU A 154 -15.98 5.84 9.13
C LEU A 154 -14.85 4.98 8.51
N SER A 155 -13.72 4.80 9.20
CA SER A 155 -12.62 3.93 8.78
C SER A 155 -12.85 2.43 9.07
N ASP A 156 -13.72 2.07 10.01
CA ASP A 156 -13.99 0.68 10.38
C ASP A 156 -15.07 0.11 9.46
N ARG A 157 -14.76 0.05 8.16
CA ARG A 157 -15.62 -0.60 7.16
C ARG A 157 -15.30 -2.10 7.14
N LYS A 158 -16.36 -2.92 7.10
CA LYS A 158 -16.28 -4.34 6.81
C LYS A 158 -15.86 -4.55 5.35
N ILE A 159 -14.55 -4.54 5.11
CA ILE A 159 -13.97 -4.76 3.79
C ILE A 159 -13.04 -5.95 3.88
N ALA A 160 -13.23 -6.88 2.97
CA ALA A 160 -12.34 -8.01 2.73
C ALA A 160 -11.92 -8.07 1.26
N ALA A 161 -10.78 -8.72 1.03
CA ALA A 161 -10.27 -9.06 -0.28
C ALA A 161 -9.63 -10.45 -0.27
N ILE A 162 -9.72 -11.18 -1.40
CA ILE A 162 -9.06 -12.48 -1.61
C ILE A 162 -8.25 -12.48 -2.91
N LEU A 163 -7.12 -13.17 -2.90
CA LEU A 163 -6.24 -13.39 -4.03
C LEU A 163 -6.42 -14.81 -4.52
N VAL A 164 -6.74 -14.97 -5.80
CA VAL A 164 -7.03 -16.26 -6.42
C VAL A 164 -6.07 -16.49 -7.59
N SER A 165 -5.48 -17.70 -7.65
CA SER A 165 -4.62 -18.11 -8.75
C SER A 165 -5.40 -18.33 -10.06
N LYS A 166 -4.67 -18.57 -11.14
CA LYS A 166 -5.25 -19.01 -12.43
C LYS A 166 -5.99 -20.35 -12.30
N ASP A 167 -5.58 -21.17 -11.34
CA ASP A 167 -6.08 -22.53 -11.10
C ASP A 167 -7.21 -22.56 -10.04
N ASN A 168 -7.81 -21.40 -9.74
CA ASN A 168 -8.90 -21.21 -8.76
C ASN A 168 -8.51 -21.48 -7.29
N GLU A 169 -7.22 -21.46 -6.97
CA GLU A 169 -6.74 -21.60 -5.58
C GLU A 169 -6.70 -20.25 -4.86
N ILE A 170 -7.18 -20.18 -3.63
CA ILE A 170 -7.03 -18.98 -2.80
C ILE A 170 -5.61 -18.94 -2.24
N LEU A 171 -4.85 -17.92 -2.62
CA LEU A 171 -3.45 -17.76 -2.25
C LEU A 171 -3.26 -16.91 -0.99
N SER A 172 -4.11 -15.90 -0.81
CA SER A 172 -4.05 -14.95 0.29
C SER A 172 -5.40 -14.28 0.52
N ILE A 173 -5.61 -13.81 1.73
CA ILE A 173 -6.80 -13.08 2.16
C ILE A 173 -6.33 -11.83 2.91
N GLY A 174 -7.09 -10.76 2.83
CA GLY A 174 -6.89 -9.56 3.64
C GLY A 174 -8.21 -8.98 4.10
N ILE A 175 -8.23 -8.48 5.33
CA ILE A 175 -9.36 -7.75 5.92
C ILE A 175 -8.91 -6.34 6.29
N ASN A 176 -9.82 -5.39 6.28
CA ASN A 176 -9.54 -4.02 6.69
C ASN A 176 -9.25 -3.95 8.20
N GLU A 177 -8.11 -3.36 8.54
CA GLU A 177 -7.68 -3.06 9.92
C GLU A 177 -7.28 -1.57 10.05
N SER A 178 -7.90 -0.70 9.25
CA SER A 178 -7.56 0.73 9.20
C SER A 178 -7.96 1.52 10.45
N SER A 179 -8.74 0.93 11.34
CA SER A 179 -8.91 1.41 12.73
C SER A 179 -7.59 1.38 13.50
N LYS A 180 -6.76 0.34 13.32
CA LYS A 180 -5.45 0.19 14.00
C LYS A 180 -4.33 0.95 13.28
N ASN A 181 -4.32 0.94 11.96
CA ASN A 181 -3.30 1.59 11.15
C ASN A 181 -3.91 1.99 9.82
N LYS A 182 -3.97 3.28 9.48
CA LYS A 182 -4.70 3.78 8.31
C LYS A 182 -4.19 3.25 6.96
N ALA A 183 -3.02 2.60 6.92
CA ALA A 183 -2.50 1.93 5.74
C ALA A 183 -3.00 0.47 5.57
N LYS A 184 -3.55 -0.15 6.62
CA LYS A 184 -3.97 -1.56 6.64
C LYS A 184 -5.36 -1.77 6.05
N HIS A 185 -5.51 -1.45 4.77
CA HIS A 185 -6.70 -1.80 4.00
C HIS A 185 -6.67 -3.29 3.60
N ALA A 186 -7.83 -3.85 3.26
CA ALA A 186 -7.96 -5.27 2.92
C ALA A 186 -6.99 -5.71 1.81
N GLU A 187 -6.89 -4.93 0.73
CA GLU A 187 -6.03 -5.24 -0.41
C GLU A 187 -4.54 -5.08 -0.07
N VAL A 188 -4.19 -4.09 0.75
CA VAL A 188 -2.82 -3.94 1.26
C VAL A 188 -2.44 -5.14 2.11
N ASN A 189 -3.28 -5.51 3.07
CA ASN A 189 -3.05 -6.66 3.94
C ASN A 189 -2.98 -7.97 3.13
N LEU A 190 -3.82 -8.16 2.12
CA LEU A 190 -3.78 -9.31 1.21
C LEU A 190 -2.43 -9.44 0.49
N ILE A 191 -1.91 -8.36 -0.07
CA ILE A 191 -0.63 -8.35 -0.81
C ILE A 191 0.53 -8.59 0.17
N GLN A 192 0.48 -7.95 1.33
CA GLN A 192 1.48 -8.10 2.38
C GLN A 192 1.52 -9.51 2.98
N ASN A 193 0.36 -10.12 3.23
CA ASN A 193 0.26 -11.51 3.66
C ASN A 193 0.82 -12.46 2.60
N TYR A 194 0.45 -12.26 1.32
CA TYR A 194 0.98 -13.05 0.21
C TYR A 194 2.50 -12.95 0.12
N TYR A 195 3.03 -11.73 0.13
CA TYR A 195 4.47 -11.48 0.07
C TYR A 195 5.20 -12.06 1.29
N THR A 196 4.61 -12.01 2.49
CA THR A 196 5.24 -12.60 3.69
C THR A 196 5.32 -14.12 3.59
N LYS A 197 4.27 -14.75 3.06
CA LYS A 197 4.17 -16.21 2.92
C LYS A 197 5.06 -16.76 1.79
N PHE A 198 5.09 -16.08 0.65
CA PHE A 198 5.73 -16.60 -0.57
C PHE A 198 7.03 -15.86 -0.94
N ASN A 199 7.25 -14.64 -0.44
CA ASN A 199 8.34 -13.75 -0.81
C ASN A 199 8.44 -13.56 -2.34
N GLN A 200 7.29 -13.37 -2.98
CA GLN A 200 7.13 -13.21 -4.43
C GLN A 200 6.16 -12.06 -4.75
N PRO A 201 6.30 -11.40 -5.92
CA PRO A 201 5.25 -10.52 -6.45
C PRO A 201 3.98 -11.31 -6.75
N LEU A 202 2.85 -10.61 -6.90
CA LEU A 202 1.57 -11.22 -7.28
C LEU A 202 1.74 -12.02 -8.59
N PRO A 203 1.25 -13.26 -8.65
CA PRO A 203 1.49 -14.14 -9.79
C PRO A 203 0.72 -13.65 -11.03
N GLU A 204 1.22 -14.03 -12.21
CA GLU A 204 0.54 -13.80 -13.47
C GLU A 204 -0.83 -14.49 -13.51
N ASN A 205 -1.77 -13.91 -14.24
CA ASN A 205 -3.13 -14.43 -14.41
C ASN A 205 -3.90 -14.59 -13.09
N CYS A 206 -3.49 -13.90 -12.03
CA CYS A 206 -4.21 -13.89 -10.77
C CYS A 206 -5.41 -12.94 -10.81
N ARG A 207 -6.36 -13.23 -9.93
CA ARG A 207 -7.57 -12.42 -9.75
C ARG A 207 -7.65 -11.97 -8.31
N ILE A 208 -7.94 -10.69 -8.11
CA ILE A 208 -8.23 -10.12 -6.80
C ILE A 208 -9.73 -9.85 -6.74
N PHE A 209 -10.40 -10.34 -5.70
CA PHE A 209 -11.79 -10.01 -5.42
C PHE A 209 -11.81 -9.15 -4.18
N THR A 210 -12.51 -8.01 -4.22
CA THR A 210 -12.62 -7.09 -3.08
C THR A 210 -14.07 -6.61 -2.92
N THR A 211 -14.50 -6.39 -1.69
CA THR A 211 -15.88 -5.94 -1.40
C THR A 211 -16.11 -4.46 -1.71
N LEU A 212 -15.04 -3.69 -1.86
CA LEU A 212 -15.09 -2.26 -2.17
C LEU A 212 -14.02 -1.93 -3.21
N LYS A 213 -14.36 -1.06 -4.16
CA LYS A 213 -13.44 -0.57 -5.20
C LYS A 213 -12.10 -0.10 -4.61
N PRO A 214 -10.94 -0.55 -5.14
CA PRO A 214 -9.64 -0.16 -4.62
C PRO A 214 -9.41 1.35 -4.61
N CYS A 215 -8.95 1.88 -3.49
CA CYS A 215 -8.50 3.28 -3.42
C CYS A 215 -7.10 3.45 -4.05
N LYS A 216 -6.63 4.69 -4.25
CA LYS A 216 -5.31 5.01 -4.81
C LYS A 216 -4.15 4.25 -4.15
N MET A 217 -4.21 4.05 -2.83
CA MET A 217 -3.21 3.25 -2.10
C MET A 217 -3.25 1.78 -2.51
N CYS A 218 -4.43 1.16 -2.45
CA CYS A 218 -4.63 -0.25 -2.80
C CYS A 218 -4.32 -0.50 -4.29
N ALA A 219 -4.85 0.34 -5.17
CA ALA A 219 -4.58 0.35 -6.60
C ALA A 219 -3.08 0.47 -6.92
N GLY A 220 -2.38 1.41 -6.26
CA GLY A 220 -0.94 1.59 -6.40
C GLY A 220 -0.14 0.37 -5.95
N MET A 221 -0.58 -0.28 -4.86
CA MET A 221 0.03 -1.51 -4.34
C MET A 221 -0.16 -2.68 -5.31
N ILE A 222 -1.39 -2.88 -5.81
CA ILE A 222 -1.71 -3.92 -6.82
C ILE A 222 -0.84 -3.72 -8.06
N TRP A 223 -0.80 -2.50 -8.60
CA TRP A 223 0.03 -2.15 -9.75
C TRP A 223 1.49 -2.50 -9.53
N HIS A 224 2.07 -1.99 -8.44
CA HIS A 224 3.50 -2.11 -8.18
C HIS A 224 3.92 -3.55 -7.90
N CYS A 225 3.11 -4.31 -7.14
CA CYS A 225 3.47 -5.66 -6.69
C CYS A 225 3.12 -6.76 -7.70
N SER A 226 2.57 -6.42 -8.87
CA SER A 226 2.23 -7.40 -9.89
C SER A 226 3.46 -7.86 -10.67
N LYS A 227 3.64 -9.18 -10.82
CA LYS A 227 4.69 -9.74 -11.69
C LYS A 227 4.49 -9.28 -13.13
N ASP A 228 3.26 -9.33 -13.63
CA ASP A 228 2.84 -8.70 -14.88
C ASP A 228 1.43 -8.16 -14.68
N ILE A 229 1.33 -6.83 -14.57
CA ILE A 229 0.07 -6.15 -14.33
C ILE A 229 -0.93 -6.35 -15.48
N SER A 230 -0.47 -6.68 -16.69
CA SER A 230 -1.35 -6.91 -17.86
C SER A 230 -2.18 -8.18 -17.78
N THR A 231 -1.78 -9.11 -16.92
CA THR A 231 -2.46 -10.40 -16.71
C THR A 231 -3.33 -10.41 -15.45
N VAL A 232 -3.26 -9.38 -14.61
CA VAL A 232 -4.02 -9.31 -13.35
C VAL A 232 -5.41 -8.76 -13.62
N LYS A 233 -6.42 -9.32 -12.95
CA LYS A 233 -7.79 -8.79 -12.92
C LYS A 233 -8.23 -8.49 -11.50
N VAL A 234 -8.96 -7.39 -11.33
CA VAL A 234 -9.52 -6.98 -10.05
C VAL A 234 -11.03 -6.89 -10.18
N TYR A 235 -11.76 -7.65 -9.39
CA TYR A 235 -13.22 -7.61 -9.34
C TYR A 235 -13.66 -6.97 -8.03
N TYR A 236 -14.61 -6.05 -8.09
CA TYR A 236 -15.15 -5.42 -6.89
C TYR A 236 -16.67 -5.45 -6.84
N LEU A 237 -17.21 -5.50 -5.61
CA LEU A 237 -18.66 -5.56 -5.36
C LEU A 237 -19.29 -4.18 -5.35
N ASN A 238 -18.76 -3.26 -4.55
CA ASN A 238 -19.33 -1.93 -4.38
C ASN A 238 -18.39 -0.84 -4.89
N ASP A 239 -18.95 0.19 -5.51
CA ASP A 239 -18.21 1.42 -5.77
C ASP A 239 -17.92 2.13 -4.44
N ASP A 240 -16.74 2.75 -4.33
CA ASP A 240 -16.46 3.71 -3.26
C ASP A 240 -16.69 5.11 -3.83
N LEU A 241 -17.61 5.86 -3.23
CA LEU A 241 -17.90 7.24 -3.64
C LEU A 241 -16.84 8.23 -3.12
N GLY A 242 -15.92 7.76 -2.26
CA GLY A 242 -14.84 8.56 -1.71
C GLY A 242 -13.88 9.10 -2.78
N PRO A 243 -13.21 10.23 -2.52
CA PRO A 243 -12.30 10.84 -3.51
C PRO A 243 -11.06 9.99 -3.81
N PHE A 244 -10.74 9.00 -2.97
CA PHE A 244 -9.55 8.17 -3.14
C PHE A 244 -9.75 6.98 -4.06
N SER A 245 -10.97 6.60 -4.44
CA SER A 245 -11.24 5.55 -5.43
C SER A 245 -11.35 6.08 -6.86
N LYS A 246 -11.33 7.40 -7.03
CA LYS A 246 -11.39 8.07 -8.33
C LYS A 246 -9.99 8.24 -8.90
N ASN A 247 -9.89 8.09 -10.23
CA ASN A 247 -8.68 8.30 -10.99
C ASN A 247 -7.49 7.51 -10.41
N THR A 248 -7.68 6.25 -10.07
CA THR A 248 -6.57 5.43 -9.55
C THR A 248 -5.63 5.05 -10.68
N VAL A 249 -4.48 4.48 -10.34
CA VAL A 249 -3.63 3.85 -11.36
C VAL A 249 -4.37 2.73 -12.08
N LEU A 250 -5.39 2.07 -11.51
CA LEU A 250 -6.13 1.01 -12.20
C LEU A 250 -7.11 1.52 -13.27
N ASN A 251 -7.38 2.83 -13.33
CA ASN A 251 -8.23 3.45 -14.35
C ASN A 251 -7.42 3.92 -15.57
N CYS A 252 -7.93 3.66 -16.77
CA CYS A 252 -7.32 4.14 -18.01
C CYS A 252 -7.36 5.68 -18.10
N GLY A 253 -6.36 6.28 -18.74
CA GLY A 253 -6.32 7.72 -19.02
C GLY A 253 -6.04 8.62 -17.81
N THR A 254 -5.77 8.06 -16.62
CA THR A 254 -5.41 8.86 -15.45
C THR A 254 -3.96 9.28 -15.47
N LEU A 255 -3.64 10.37 -14.77
CA LEU A 255 -2.25 10.80 -14.59
C LEU A 255 -1.43 9.73 -13.85
N GLU A 256 -2.06 9.07 -12.86
CA GLU A 256 -1.48 7.94 -12.14
C GLU A 256 -1.10 6.79 -13.08
N ARG A 257 -1.98 6.43 -14.04
CA ARG A 257 -1.69 5.42 -15.06
C ARG A 257 -0.58 5.87 -16.00
N GLN A 258 -0.62 7.11 -16.49
CA GLN A 258 0.39 7.65 -17.41
C GLN A 258 1.79 7.67 -16.78
N ARG A 259 1.89 7.96 -15.49
CA ARG A 259 3.16 7.94 -14.75
C ARG A 259 3.70 6.51 -14.55
N ALA A 260 2.82 5.53 -14.45
CA ALA A 260 3.17 4.17 -14.03
C ALA A 260 3.40 3.19 -15.19
N ALA A 261 2.68 3.37 -16.30
CA ALA A 261 2.72 2.48 -17.46
C ALA A 261 4.06 2.52 -18.18
N GLN A 262 4.55 1.35 -18.57
CA GLN A 262 5.83 1.18 -19.28
C GLN A 262 5.64 0.96 -20.78
N ASN A 263 4.43 0.64 -21.22
CA ASN A 263 4.11 0.32 -22.61
C ASN A 263 2.65 0.67 -22.95
N SER A 264 2.29 0.55 -24.23
CA SER A 264 0.96 0.89 -24.74
C SER A 264 -0.16 0.00 -24.21
N ILE A 265 0.11 -1.29 -23.99
CA ILE A 265 -0.86 -2.24 -23.43
C ILE A 265 -1.24 -1.79 -22.02
N GLU A 266 -0.23 -1.53 -21.19
CA GLU A 266 -0.40 -1.00 -19.84
C GLU A 266 -1.18 0.31 -19.83
N LEU A 267 -1.01 1.20 -20.81
CA LEU A 267 -1.74 2.47 -20.86
C LEU A 267 -3.25 2.32 -21.08
N SER A 268 -3.70 1.32 -21.86
CA SER A 268 -5.10 1.21 -22.30
C SER A 268 -5.89 0.08 -21.66
N MET A 269 -5.24 -0.87 -20.98
CA MET A 269 -5.92 -2.07 -20.46
C MET A 269 -6.86 -1.79 -19.29
N VAL A 270 -8.01 -2.48 -19.31
CA VAL A 270 -8.98 -2.51 -18.20
C VAL A 270 -8.58 -3.61 -17.22
N ILE A 271 -8.25 -3.22 -15.99
CA ILE A 271 -7.80 -4.12 -14.92
C ILE A 271 -8.92 -4.42 -13.94
N GLU A 272 -9.66 -3.37 -13.56
CA GLU A 272 -10.72 -3.46 -12.57
C GLU A 272 -12.11 -3.47 -13.21
N GLU A 273 -12.98 -4.31 -12.68
CA GLU A 273 -14.36 -4.50 -13.14
C GLU A 273 -15.29 -4.63 -11.94
N LYS A 274 -16.44 -3.97 -11.99
CA LYS A 274 -17.52 -4.19 -11.04
C LYS A 274 -18.30 -5.42 -11.47
N LEU A 275 -18.49 -6.37 -10.57
CA LEU A 275 -19.50 -7.41 -10.78
C LEU A 275 -20.76 -6.92 -10.06
N PHE A 276 -21.85 -6.75 -10.83
CA PHE A 276 -23.19 -6.20 -10.50
C PHE A 276 -23.38 -4.68 -10.61
#